data_AF-A0A2I1H9J5-F1
#
_entry.id   AF-A0A2I1H9J5-F1
#
_cell.length_a   1.000
_cell.length_b   1.000
_cell.length_c   1.000
_cell.angle_alpha   90.00
_cell.angle_beta   90.00
_cell.angle_gamma   90.00
#
_symmetry.space_group_name_H-M   'P 1'
#
loop_
_entity.id
_entity.type
_entity.pdbx_description
1 polymer ?
#
loop_
_entity_poly.entity_id
_entity_poly.type
_entity_poly.pdbx_seq_one_letter_code
_entity_poly.pdbx_strand_id
1 'polypeptide(L)'
;MAENTFIEFLKKISSNSNNTSTSILDSICHQLQLKDILCLLRTCKDIYKTLLDQPREGIHGTTCIFLVLGRKCQFCKKIPPGKNSIKIYSAWNVRSCRKCIEPRISSFSPPCELPYEELLVDKTPLSTYNKKFENCKFYLKSDVDSARDEYNALSPEKRDEWRTKKSNAYQKKLRDILLRKDKIREYKGYQAEYEKGAQDHRQKLLTSKCKEMENENNPYTDEKFNFIILQKCQAYKDACKSKEEMTDRRWGYLRKKLIEQHNDFISNKK
;
A
#
# COMPACT_ATOMS: atom_id res chain seq x y z
N MET A 1 -12.43 -5.11 -20.23
CA MET A 1 -11.79 -6.05 -19.28
C MET A 1 -11.73 -5.49 -17.86
N ALA A 2 -11.19 -4.28 -17.63
CA ALA A 2 -11.14 -3.69 -16.27
C ALA A 2 -12.52 -3.41 -15.63
N GLU A 3 -13.55 -3.09 -16.43
CA GLU A 3 -14.94 -2.95 -15.94
C GLU A 3 -15.49 -4.26 -15.39
N ASN A 4 -15.32 -5.38 -16.09
CA ASN A 4 -15.83 -6.67 -15.64
C ASN A 4 -15.15 -7.13 -14.34
N THR A 5 -13.86 -6.85 -14.17
CA THR A 5 -13.14 -7.19 -12.92
C THR A 5 -13.59 -6.33 -11.74
N PHE A 6 -13.94 -5.06 -11.98
CA PHE A 6 -14.45 -4.17 -10.95
C PHE A 6 -15.90 -4.48 -10.58
N ILE A 7 -16.74 -4.79 -11.57
CA ILE A 7 -18.12 -5.26 -11.37
C ILE A 7 -18.12 -6.57 -10.58
N GLU A 8 -17.24 -7.52 -10.91
CA GLU A 8 -17.05 -8.75 -10.14
C GLU A 8 -16.59 -8.47 -8.69
N PHE A 9 -15.65 -7.55 -8.49
CA PHE A 9 -15.18 -7.15 -7.16
C PHE A 9 -16.28 -6.49 -6.32
N LEU A 10 -17.08 -5.59 -6.92
CA LEU A 10 -18.21 -4.94 -6.27
C LEU A 10 -19.35 -5.92 -5.99
N LYS A 11 -19.63 -6.85 -6.90
CA LYS A 11 -20.60 -7.95 -6.68
C LYS A 11 -20.17 -8.85 -5.53
N LYS A 12 -18.87 -9.12 -5.38
CA LYS A 12 -18.30 -9.91 -4.28
C LYS A 12 -18.37 -9.22 -2.92
N ILE A 13 -18.32 -7.88 -2.90
CA ILE A 13 -18.59 -7.07 -1.70
C ILE A 13 -20.10 -7.00 -1.41
N SER A 14 -20.92 -6.86 -2.46
CA SER A 14 -22.38 -6.78 -2.37
C SER A 14 -23.00 -8.10 -1.91
N SER A 15 -22.49 -9.26 -2.32
CA SER A 15 -22.98 -10.59 -1.92
C SER A 15 -22.79 -10.91 -0.43
N ASN A 16 -22.05 -10.08 0.30
CA ASN A 16 -21.93 -10.13 1.76
C ASN A 16 -22.89 -9.16 2.50
N SER A 17 -23.75 -8.46 1.78
CA SER A 17 -24.77 -7.55 2.33
C SER A 17 -26.11 -7.77 1.62
N ASN A 18 -27.23 -7.61 2.30
CA ASN A 18 -28.56 -7.91 1.77
C ASN A 18 -28.83 -7.29 0.38
N ASN A 19 -29.68 -7.98 -0.42
CA ASN A 19 -30.00 -7.80 -1.85
C ASN A 19 -30.23 -6.35 -2.37
N THR A 20 -30.37 -5.34 -1.52
CA THR A 20 -30.52 -3.92 -1.87
C THR A 20 -29.22 -3.24 -2.31
N SER A 21 -28.04 -3.77 -1.94
CA SER A 21 -26.75 -3.14 -2.28
C SER A 21 -26.37 -3.27 -3.77
N THR A 22 -26.85 -4.33 -4.44
CA THR A 22 -26.45 -4.67 -5.80
C THR A 22 -27.09 -3.75 -6.84
N SER A 23 -28.36 -3.35 -6.66
CA SER A 23 -29.06 -2.46 -7.62
C SER A 23 -28.56 -1.01 -7.56
N ILE A 24 -28.14 -0.55 -6.38
CA ILE A 24 -27.56 0.78 -6.18
C ILE A 24 -26.20 0.87 -6.86
N LEU A 25 -25.37 -0.17 -6.74
CA LEU A 25 -24.06 -0.24 -7.39
C LEU A 25 -24.15 -0.27 -8.92
N ASP A 26 -25.11 -1.02 -9.47
CA ASP A 26 -25.35 -1.05 -10.92
C ASP A 26 -25.83 0.32 -11.43
N SER A 27 -26.70 1.01 -10.67
CA SER A 27 -27.18 2.35 -11.01
C SER A 27 -26.05 3.40 -10.98
N ILE A 28 -25.18 3.35 -9.97
CA ILE A 28 -24.01 4.24 -9.85
C ILE A 28 -23.02 3.98 -10.99
N CYS A 29 -22.76 2.72 -11.35
CA CYS A 29 -21.83 2.39 -12.44
C CYS A 29 -22.33 2.85 -13.82
N HIS A 30 -23.64 2.83 -14.08
CA HIS A 30 -24.21 3.29 -15.36
C HIS A 30 -24.21 4.82 -15.52
N GLN A 31 -24.15 5.58 -14.42
CA GLN A 31 -24.18 7.04 -14.45
C GLN A 31 -22.79 7.70 -14.49
N LEU A 32 -21.73 6.94 -14.26
CA LEU A 32 -20.38 7.46 -14.18
C LEU A 32 -19.67 7.38 -15.53
N GLN A 33 -19.05 8.48 -15.97
CA GLN A 33 -18.18 8.45 -17.14
C GLN A 33 -16.94 7.59 -16.84
N LEU A 34 -16.36 6.97 -17.87
CA LEU A 34 -15.16 6.13 -17.74
C LEU A 34 -14.01 6.81 -16.98
N LYS A 35 -13.87 8.14 -17.12
CA LYS A 35 -12.86 8.92 -16.36
C LYS A 35 -13.12 8.88 -14.84
N ASP A 36 -14.38 8.87 -14.43
CA ASP A 36 -14.82 8.90 -13.05
C ASP A 36 -14.76 7.49 -12.46
N ILE A 37 -15.04 6.46 -13.26
CA ILE A 37 -14.80 5.04 -12.92
C ILE A 37 -13.29 4.78 -12.75
N LEU A 38 -12.45 5.29 -13.65
CA LEU A 38 -10.98 5.17 -13.52
C LEU A 38 -10.46 5.99 -12.34
N CYS A 39 -11.05 7.15 -12.07
CA CYS A 39 -10.74 7.94 -10.88
C CYS A 39 -11.14 7.18 -9.62
N LEU A 40 -12.33 6.58 -9.58
CA LEU A 40 -12.81 5.70 -8.50
C LEU A 40 -11.90 4.49 -8.35
N LEU A 41 -11.53 3.79 -9.41
CA LEU A 41 -10.62 2.65 -9.38
C LEU A 41 -9.23 3.02 -8.85
N ARG A 42 -8.70 4.16 -9.30
CA ARG A 42 -7.40 4.66 -8.83
C ARG A 42 -7.50 5.10 -7.37
N THR A 43 -8.59 5.76 -7.00
CA THR A 43 -8.89 6.21 -5.65
C THR A 43 -9.13 5.03 -4.71
N CYS A 44 -9.85 4.00 -5.14
CA CYS A 44 -10.10 2.76 -4.44
C CYS A 44 -8.82 1.96 -4.33
N LYS A 45 -7.97 1.89 -5.37
CA LYS A 45 -6.67 1.24 -5.31
C LYS A 45 -5.70 1.98 -4.38
N ASP A 46 -5.72 3.31 -4.37
CA ASP A 46 -4.94 4.11 -3.45
C ASP A 46 -5.47 4.00 -2.02
N ILE A 47 -6.80 4.07 -1.80
CA ILE A 47 -7.45 3.78 -0.51
C ILE A 47 -7.09 2.38 -0.03
N TYR A 48 -7.21 1.38 -0.89
CA TYR A 48 -6.97 -0.03 -0.58
C TYR A 48 -5.49 -0.27 -0.26
N LYS A 49 -4.58 0.19 -1.12
CA LYS A 49 -3.13 0.15 -0.87
C LYS A 49 -2.76 0.88 0.42
N THR A 50 -3.44 1.98 0.71
CA THR A 50 -3.12 2.82 1.87
C THR A 50 -3.75 2.30 3.17
N LEU A 51 -4.86 1.56 3.08
CA LEU A 51 -5.42 0.73 4.15
C LEU A 51 -4.58 -0.53 4.41
N LEU A 52 -3.88 -1.04 3.39
CA LEU A 52 -3.09 -2.28 3.43
C LEU A 52 -1.60 -2.10 3.78
N ASP A 53 -0.94 -1.04 3.28
CA ASP A 53 0.50 -0.84 3.45
C ASP A 53 0.87 -0.29 4.84
N GLN A 54 -0.09 0.24 5.60
CA GLN A 54 0.15 0.71 6.97
C GLN A 54 -1.05 0.41 7.88
N PRO A 55 -0.87 -0.30 9.03
CA PRO A 55 -1.84 -0.23 10.12
C PRO A 55 -2.01 1.23 10.51
N ARG A 56 -3.15 1.83 10.19
CA ARG A 56 -3.41 3.24 10.52
C ARG A 56 -3.97 3.32 11.92
N GLU A 57 -3.14 3.87 12.79
CA GLU A 57 -3.31 3.87 14.25
C GLU A 57 -4.55 4.64 14.69
N GLY A 58 -5.50 3.99 15.36
CA GLY A 58 -6.64 4.69 15.99
C GLY A 58 -7.51 5.54 15.06
N ILE A 59 -7.39 5.38 13.75
CA ILE A 59 -8.10 6.19 12.77
C ILE A 59 -9.45 5.56 12.52
N HIS A 60 -10.53 6.26 12.88
CA HIS A 60 -11.87 5.90 12.42
C HIS A 60 -11.85 5.78 10.88
N GLY A 61 -12.52 4.78 10.30
CA GLY A 61 -12.41 4.49 8.86
C GLY A 61 -12.64 5.71 7.97
N THR A 62 -13.53 6.61 8.38
CA THR A 62 -13.78 7.92 7.76
C THR A 62 -12.57 8.86 7.79
N THR A 63 -11.95 9.07 8.95
CA THR A 63 -10.73 9.88 9.09
C THR A 63 -9.58 9.31 8.27
N CYS A 64 -9.51 7.98 8.14
CA CYS A 64 -8.51 7.32 7.32
C CYS A 64 -8.71 7.68 5.86
N ILE A 65 -9.94 7.55 5.36
CA ILE A 65 -10.32 7.95 4.00
C ILE A 65 -9.97 9.43 3.77
N PHE A 66 -10.32 10.34 4.69
CA PHE A 66 -9.96 11.77 4.55
C PHE A 66 -8.45 12.00 4.45
N LEU A 67 -7.65 11.28 5.24
CA LEU A 67 -6.19 11.38 5.18
C LEU A 67 -5.64 10.80 3.87
N VAL A 68 -6.20 9.71 3.34
CA VAL A 68 -5.74 9.16 2.05
C VAL A 68 -6.13 10.05 0.88
N LEU A 69 -7.39 10.50 0.86
CA LEU A 69 -7.96 11.28 -0.23
C LEU A 69 -7.45 12.72 -0.26
N GLY A 70 -7.07 13.26 0.89
CA GLY A 70 -6.51 14.59 0.99
C GLY A 70 -5.29 14.71 0.06
N ARG A 71 -5.29 15.67 -0.87
CA ARG A 71 -4.12 15.95 -1.74
C ARG A 71 -3.22 17.03 -1.17
N LYS A 72 -3.75 17.89 -0.29
CA LYS A 72 -3.08 19.04 0.33
C LYS A 72 -2.53 18.71 1.73
N CYS A 73 -1.42 19.34 2.11
CA CYS A 73 -0.91 19.27 3.47
C CYS A 73 -1.95 19.86 4.44
N GLN A 74 -2.21 19.21 5.57
CA GLN A 74 -3.20 19.70 6.53
C GLN A 74 -2.81 21.03 7.18
N PHE A 75 -1.52 21.35 7.28
CA PHE A 75 -1.05 22.60 7.85
C PHE A 75 -0.99 23.74 6.81
N CYS A 76 -0.17 23.60 5.77
CA CYS A 76 -0.01 24.68 4.80
C CYS A 76 -1.09 24.72 3.70
N LYS A 77 -2.00 23.74 3.67
CA LYS A 77 -3.08 23.60 2.67
C LYS A 77 -2.61 23.60 1.19
N LYS A 78 -1.30 23.46 0.95
CA LYS A 78 -0.68 23.41 -0.38
C LYS A 78 -0.37 21.96 -0.77
N ILE A 79 -0.25 21.74 -2.08
CA ILE A 79 0.32 20.52 -2.66
C ILE A 79 1.78 20.85 -3.01
N PRO A 80 2.79 20.38 -2.26
CA PRO A 80 4.17 20.70 -2.56
C PRO A 80 4.62 19.98 -3.84
N PRO A 81 5.48 20.61 -4.64
CA PRO A 81 5.99 20.01 -5.87
C PRO A 81 6.85 18.77 -5.57
N GLY A 82 6.72 17.72 -6.39
CA GLY A 82 7.51 16.49 -6.32
C GLY A 82 6.74 15.24 -5.84
N LYS A 83 7.11 14.07 -6.39
CA LYS A 83 6.63 12.76 -5.92
C LYS A 83 7.14 12.54 -4.49
N ASN A 84 6.25 12.33 -3.51
CA ASN A 84 6.53 12.08 -2.07
C ASN A 84 6.70 13.30 -1.16
N SER A 85 6.19 14.47 -1.55
CA SER A 85 6.31 15.68 -0.73
C SER A 85 5.37 15.74 0.50
N ILE A 86 4.30 14.94 0.49
CA ILE A 86 3.36 14.81 1.60
C ILE A 86 3.30 13.35 2.07
N LYS A 87 3.44 13.17 3.38
CA LYS A 87 3.36 11.89 4.06
C LYS A 87 2.19 11.89 5.05
N ILE A 88 1.75 10.69 5.40
CA ILE A 88 0.77 10.47 6.46
C ILE A 88 1.56 9.94 7.65
N TYR A 89 1.54 10.70 8.74
CA TYR A 89 2.15 10.40 10.03
C TYR A 89 1.10 9.70 10.86
N SER A 90 1.05 8.38 10.73
CA SER A 90 -0.05 7.55 11.20
C SER A 90 -0.21 7.59 12.72
N ALA A 91 0.87 7.75 13.49
CA ALA A 91 0.76 7.87 14.94
C ALA A 91 0.01 9.12 15.40
N TRP A 92 -0.05 10.15 14.56
CA TRP A 92 -0.67 11.42 14.89
C TRP A 92 -1.91 11.72 14.07
N ASN A 93 -2.30 10.84 13.14
CA ASN A 93 -3.42 11.04 12.22
C ASN A 93 -3.28 12.33 11.40
N VAL A 94 -2.04 12.67 11.04
CA VAL A 94 -1.71 13.90 10.34
C VAL A 94 -1.17 13.61 8.94
N ARG A 95 -1.72 14.28 7.93
CA ARG A 95 -1.18 14.34 6.58
C ARG A 95 -0.44 15.66 6.38
N SER A 96 0.88 15.60 6.30
CA SER A 96 1.71 16.80 6.28
C SER A 96 2.88 16.70 5.31
N CYS A 97 3.30 17.84 4.78
CA CYS A 97 4.59 17.94 4.15
C CYS A 97 5.70 18.08 5.20
N ARG A 98 6.90 17.65 4.83
CA ARG A 98 8.07 17.66 5.71
C ARG A 98 8.30 19.02 6.40
N LYS A 99 8.32 20.10 5.62
CA LYS A 99 8.54 21.47 6.13
C LYS A 99 7.52 21.88 7.20
N CYS A 100 6.32 21.32 7.17
CA CYS A 100 5.29 21.64 8.16
C CYS A 100 5.37 20.74 9.40
N ILE A 101 5.74 19.46 9.26
CA ILE A 101 5.75 18.53 10.40
C ILE A 101 7.01 18.68 11.27
N GLU A 102 8.18 18.91 10.69
CA GLU A 102 9.45 19.00 11.40
C GLU A 102 9.46 20.03 12.55
N PRO A 103 8.97 21.27 12.39
CA PRO A 103 8.95 22.22 13.50
C PRO A 103 7.92 21.87 14.59
N ARG A 104 6.97 20.96 14.30
CA ARG A 104 5.86 20.57 15.19
C ARG A 104 6.16 19.30 15.98
N ILE A 105 7.29 18.64 15.73
CA ILE A 105 7.70 17.46 16.46
C ILE A 105 8.79 17.81 17.47
N SER A 106 8.80 17.11 18.60
CA SER A 106 9.87 17.15 19.60
C SER A 106 10.52 15.78 19.69
N SER A 107 11.86 15.75 19.70
CA SER A 107 12.66 14.55 19.97
C SER A 107 13.13 14.48 21.43
N PHE A 108 12.96 15.56 22.19
CA PHE A 108 13.33 15.58 23.59
C PHE A 108 12.27 14.82 24.38
N SER A 109 12.73 13.98 25.32
CA SER A 109 11.87 13.59 26.43
C SER A 109 11.40 14.89 27.08
N PRO A 110 10.09 15.13 27.22
CA PRO A 110 9.64 16.36 27.85
C PRO A 110 10.24 16.45 29.25
N PRO A 111 10.46 17.67 29.77
CA PRO A 111 10.87 17.85 31.15
C PRO A 111 9.66 17.54 32.06
N CYS A 112 9.89 16.67 33.05
CA CYS A 112 9.10 16.44 34.28
C CYS A 112 7.88 15.47 34.25
N GLU A 113 7.92 14.50 35.17
CA GLU A 113 6.86 13.81 35.95
C GLU A 113 5.57 13.25 35.31
N LEU A 114 5.35 13.50 34.02
CA LEU A 114 4.25 12.95 33.25
C LEU A 114 4.55 11.49 32.89
N PRO A 115 3.57 10.56 32.96
CA PRO A 115 3.71 9.24 32.38
C PRO A 115 3.78 9.40 30.86
N TYR A 116 5.00 9.50 30.32
CA TYR A 116 5.26 9.65 28.88
C TYR A 116 4.76 8.47 28.04
N GLU A 117 4.33 7.42 28.72
CA GLU A 117 3.57 6.31 28.17
C GLU A 117 2.36 6.80 27.38
N GLU A 118 1.74 7.93 27.70
CA GLU A 118 0.48 8.36 27.09
C GLU A 118 0.59 9.00 25.70
N LEU A 119 1.75 9.56 25.37
CA LEU A 119 1.92 10.36 24.15
C LEU A 119 2.18 9.45 22.95
N LEU A 120 1.51 9.75 21.84
CA LEU A 120 1.69 9.00 20.61
C LEU A 120 3.09 9.24 20.05
N VAL A 121 3.85 8.16 19.96
CA VAL A 121 5.22 8.18 19.45
C VAL A 121 5.23 7.71 18.01
N ASP A 122 5.80 8.52 17.12
CA ASP A 122 6.19 8.07 15.79
C ASP A 122 7.71 8.00 15.71
N LYS A 123 8.27 6.85 15.33
CA LYS A 123 9.71 6.73 15.06
C LYS A 123 10.05 7.11 13.61
N THR A 124 9.09 7.06 12.71
CA THR A 124 9.22 7.24 11.26
C THR A 124 9.57 8.65 10.76
N PRO A 125 9.23 9.77 11.45
CA PRO A 125 9.28 11.10 10.85
C PRO A 125 10.65 11.49 10.32
N LEU A 126 11.71 11.12 11.05
CA LEU A 126 13.11 11.44 10.72
C LEU A 126 14.02 10.20 10.59
N SER A 127 13.65 9.04 11.16
CA SER A 127 14.46 7.82 11.08
C SER A 127 14.68 7.32 9.64
N THR A 128 13.66 7.45 8.79
CA THR A 128 13.73 7.03 7.39
C THR A 128 14.76 7.82 6.56
N TYR A 129 15.31 8.91 7.10
CA TYR A 129 16.26 9.77 6.42
C TYR A 129 17.67 9.70 7.02
N ASN A 130 17.80 9.30 8.28
CA ASN A 130 19.07 9.24 8.97
C ASN A 130 19.04 8.18 10.07
N LYS A 131 19.92 7.18 9.97
CA LYS A 131 20.08 6.10 10.95
C LYS A 131 20.33 6.60 12.37
N LYS A 132 20.91 7.80 12.53
CA LYS A 132 21.10 8.42 13.86
C LYS A 132 19.78 8.65 14.61
N PHE A 133 18.65 8.77 13.91
CA PHE A 133 17.33 8.98 14.50
C PHE A 133 16.46 7.72 14.57
N GLU A 134 17.00 6.55 14.20
CA GLU A 134 16.27 5.28 14.18
C GLU A 134 15.73 4.88 15.57
N ASN A 135 16.48 5.26 16.61
CA ASN A 135 16.12 5.00 18.01
C ASN A 135 15.43 6.19 18.70
N CYS A 136 15.24 7.30 18.00
CA CYS A 136 14.57 8.47 18.57
C CYS A 136 13.05 8.27 18.60
N LYS A 137 12.45 8.70 19.70
CA LYS A 137 10.99 8.83 19.83
C LYS A 137 10.63 10.26 19.50
N PHE A 138 9.69 10.45 18.59
CA PHE A 138 9.15 11.77 18.28
C PHE A 138 7.74 11.89 18.82
N TYR A 139 7.43 13.08 19.31
CA TYR A 139 6.11 13.47 19.82
C TYR A 139 5.63 14.70 19.06
N LEU A 140 4.31 14.87 18.90
CA LEU A 140 3.76 16.17 18.53
C LEU A 140 3.87 17.12 19.71
N LYS A 141 4.40 18.33 19.47
CA LYS A 141 4.48 19.39 20.49
C LYS A 141 3.11 19.73 21.06
N SER A 142 2.08 19.81 20.21
CA SER A 142 0.70 20.08 20.64
C SER A 142 0.19 19.06 21.67
N ASP A 143 0.54 17.79 21.51
CA ASP A 143 0.06 16.72 22.37
C ASP A 143 0.82 16.75 23.71
N VAL A 144 2.12 17.05 23.67
CA VAL A 144 2.96 17.27 24.86
C VAL A 144 2.44 18.46 25.66
N ASP A 145 2.19 19.59 24.98
CA ASP A 145 1.75 20.82 25.63
C ASP A 145 0.34 20.63 26.23
N SER A 146 -0.58 19.99 25.50
CA SER A 146 -1.93 19.68 26.03
C SER A 146 -1.89 18.78 27.26
N ALA A 147 -1.05 17.75 27.27
CA ALA A 147 -0.90 16.85 28.41
C ALA A 147 -0.29 17.57 29.63
N ARG A 148 0.68 18.47 29.39
CA ARG A 148 1.28 19.31 30.42
C ARG A 148 0.25 20.26 31.03
N ASP A 149 -0.56 20.90 30.20
CA ASP A 149 -1.59 21.83 30.64
C ASP A 149 -2.68 21.10 31.46
N GLU A 150 -3.12 19.92 31.00
CA GLU A 150 -4.03 19.06 31.78
C GLU A 150 -3.46 18.74 33.17
N TYR A 151 -2.18 18.35 33.25
CA TYR A 151 -1.55 17.97 34.50
C TYR A 151 -1.37 19.15 35.46
N ASN A 152 -0.94 20.29 34.94
CA ASN A 152 -0.74 21.50 35.73
C ASN A 152 -2.05 22.06 36.29
N ALA A 153 -3.18 21.83 35.60
CA ALA A 153 -4.51 22.19 36.07
C ALA A 153 -5.03 21.31 37.22
N LEU A 154 -4.39 20.17 37.51
CA LEU A 154 -4.80 19.26 38.59
C LEU A 154 -4.18 19.64 39.93
N SER A 155 -4.98 19.49 40.99
CA SER A 155 -4.49 19.54 42.37
C SER A 155 -3.54 18.35 42.64
N PRO A 156 -2.57 18.48 43.55
CA PRO A 156 -1.57 17.44 43.83
C PRO A 156 -2.17 16.05 44.07
N GLU A 157 -3.30 15.99 44.77
CA GLU A 157 -3.98 14.75 45.17
C GLU A 157 -4.62 14.01 43.99
N LYS A 158 -5.01 14.74 42.93
CA LYS A 158 -5.63 14.18 41.73
C LYS A 158 -4.63 13.73 40.67
N ARG A 159 -3.36 14.10 40.82
CA ARG A 159 -2.31 13.79 39.83
C ARG A 159 -2.04 12.29 39.76
N ASP A 160 -2.02 11.57 40.88
CA ASP A 160 -1.77 10.12 40.89
C ASP A 160 -2.89 9.31 40.24
N GLU A 161 -4.14 9.66 40.51
CA GLU A 161 -5.29 9.04 39.85
C GLU A 161 -5.27 9.31 38.35
N TRP A 162 -4.97 10.56 37.96
CA TRP A 162 -4.84 10.93 36.55
C TRP A 162 -3.74 10.13 35.85
N ARG A 163 -2.55 10.03 36.47
CA ARG A 163 -1.42 9.23 35.95
C ARG A 163 -1.83 7.77 35.72
N THR A 164 -2.53 7.19 36.70
CA THR A 164 -2.99 5.78 36.63
C THR A 164 -4.02 5.59 35.52
N LYS A 165 -5.04 6.46 35.47
CA LYS A 165 -6.11 6.40 34.46
C LYS A 165 -5.54 6.47 33.04
N LYS A 166 -4.59 7.36 32.84
CA LYS A 166 -4.00 7.57 31.53
C LYS A 166 -3.00 6.47 31.13
N SER A 167 -2.16 5.97 32.04
CA SER A 167 -1.31 4.80 31.78
C SER A 167 -2.16 3.58 31.39
N ASN A 168 -3.28 3.34 32.06
CA ASN A 168 -4.23 2.28 31.70
C ASN A 168 -4.85 2.48 30.30
N ALA A 169 -5.22 3.71 29.95
CA ALA A 169 -5.74 4.04 28.62
C ALA A 169 -4.69 3.77 27.53
N TYR A 170 -3.43 4.10 27.80
CA TYR A 170 -2.32 3.79 26.90
C TYR A 170 -2.06 2.29 26.76
N GLN A 171 -2.02 1.53 27.85
CA GLN A 171 -1.81 0.07 27.81
C GLN A 171 -2.92 -0.62 27.01
N LYS A 172 -4.17 -0.17 27.15
CA LYS A 172 -5.28 -0.62 26.30
C LYS A 172 -5.00 -0.32 24.82
N LYS A 173 -4.59 0.91 24.50
CA LYS A 173 -4.25 1.33 23.14
C LYS A 173 -3.07 0.54 22.55
N LEU A 174 -2.04 0.23 23.34
CA LEU A 174 -0.91 -0.61 22.92
C LEU A 174 -1.34 -2.04 22.61
N ARG A 175 -2.17 -2.65 23.46
CA ARG A 175 -2.71 -3.99 23.21
C ARG A 175 -3.51 -4.04 21.91
N ASP A 176 -4.33 -3.02 21.66
CA ASP A 176 -5.06 -2.88 20.40
C ASP A 176 -4.13 -2.75 19.19
N ILE A 177 -3.01 -2.03 19.33
CA ILE A 177 -1.99 -1.90 18.27
C ILE A 177 -1.35 -3.26 17.97
N LEU A 178 -0.98 -4.03 19.00
CA LEU A 178 -0.33 -5.33 18.84
C LEU A 178 -1.24 -6.35 18.15
N LEU A 179 -2.48 -6.51 18.63
CA LEU A 179 -3.47 -7.41 18.02
C LEU A 179 -3.71 -7.11 16.54
N ARG A 180 -3.68 -5.83 16.15
CA ARG A 180 -3.85 -5.41 14.75
C ARG A 180 -2.61 -5.64 13.89
N LYS A 181 -1.40 -5.51 14.46
CA LYS A 181 -0.14 -5.83 13.75
C LYS A 181 -0.09 -7.31 13.37
N ASP A 182 -0.56 -8.20 14.24
CA ASP A 182 -0.58 -9.63 13.94
C ASP A 182 -1.57 -9.98 12.83
N LYS A 183 -2.78 -9.40 12.86
CA LYS A 183 -3.74 -9.53 11.74
C LYS A 183 -3.18 -9.03 10.40
N ILE A 184 -2.37 -7.98 10.41
CA ILE A 184 -1.72 -7.46 9.20
C ILE A 184 -0.62 -8.40 8.70
N ARG A 185 0.12 -9.01 9.61
CA ARG A 185 1.13 -10.01 9.26
C ARG A 185 0.48 -11.22 8.60
N GLU A 186 -0.61 -11.71 9.18
CA GLU A 186 -1.43 -12.79 8.63
C GLU A 186 -1.94 -12.44 7.22
N TYR A 187 -2.50 -11.24 7.06
CA TYR A 187 -2.99 -10.75 5.75
C TYR A 187 -1.88 -10.60 4.70
N LYS A 188 -0.71 -10.08 5.08
CA LYS A 188 0.46 -10.03 4.19
C LYS A 188 0.91 -11.43 3.79
N GLY A 189 0.76 -12.41 4.67
CA GLY A 189 0.91 -13.84 4.37
C GLY A 189 -0.06 -14.27 3.26
N TYR A 190 -1.36 -14.06 3.43
CA TYR A 190 -2.37 -14.39 2.42
C TYR A 190 -2.13 -13.70 1.07
N GLN A 191 -1.70 -12.42 1.09
CA GLN A 191 -1.38 -11.70 -0.14
C GLN A 191 -0.15 -12.29 -0.84
N ALA A 192 0.88 -12.65 -0.09
CA ALA A 192 2.07 -13.30 -0.65
C ALA A 192 1.72 -14.67 -1.27
N GLU A 193 0.85 -15.45 -0.63
CA GLU A 193 0.34 -16.71 -1.16
C GLU A 193 -0.46 -16.51 -2.46
N TYR A 194 -1.35 -15.52 -2.49
CA TYR A 194 -2.10 -15.18 -3.69
C TYR A 194 -1.19 -14.72 -4.85
N GLU A 195 -0.23 -13.83 -4.56
CA GLU A 195 0.74 -13.35 -5.55
C GLU A 195 1.60 -14.51 -6.09
N LYS A 196 2.01 -15.44 -5.22
CA LYS A 196 2.73 -16.66 -5.62
C LYS A 196 1.87 -17.55 -6.52
N GLY A 197 0.62 -17.80 -6.15
CA GLY A 197 -0.31 -18.58 -6.98
C GLY A 197 -0.55 -17.95 -8.36
N ALA A 198 -0.68 -16.62 -8.42
CA ALA A 198 -0.80 -15.89 -9.67
C ALA A 198 0.47 -15.98 -10.54
N GLN A 199 1.64 -15.91 -9.91
CA GLN A 199 2.93 -16.07 -10.59
C GLN A 199 3.12 -17.50 -11.14
N ASP A 200 2.77 -18.52 -10.36
CA ASP A 200 2.83 -19.92 -10.77
C ASP A 200 1.89 -20.20 -11.95
N HIS A 201 0.65 -19.68 -11.89
CA HIS A 201 -0.30 -19.77 -13.00
C HIS A 201 0.24 -19.10 -14.27
N ARG A 202 0.81 -17.91 -14.14
CA ARG A 202 1.42 -17.18 -15.26
C ARG A 202 2.59 -17.94 -15.88
N GLN A 203 3.45 -18.52 -15.05
CA GLN A 203 4.59 -19.30 -15.53
C GLN A 203 4.13 -20.54 -16.30
N LYS A 204 3.06 -21.22 -15.84
CA LYS A 204 2.44 -22.33 -16.58
C LYS A 204 1.88 -21.91 -17.93
N LEU A 205 1.13 -20.79 -17.98
CA LEU A 205 0.59 -20.24 -19.22
C LEU A 205 1.70 -19.90 -20.23
N LEU A 206 2.72 -19.17 -19.78
CA LEU A 206 3.88 -18.81 -20.61
C LEU A 206 4.65 -20.03 -21.11
N THR A 207 4.80 -21.04 -20.25
CA THR A 207 5.42 -22.32 -20.62
C THR A 207 4.61 -23.02 -21.71
N SER A 208 3.28 -23.09 -21.58
CA SER A 208 2.41 -23.68 -22.61
C SER A 208 2.54 -22.94 -23.94
N LYS A 209 2.47 -21.61 -23.92
CA LYS A 209 2.60 -20.76 -25.10
C LYS A 209 3.95 -20.89 -25.80
N CYS A 210 5.04 -21.04 -25.05
CA CYS A 210 6.37 -21.26 -25.64
C CYS A 210 6.54 -22.70 -26.16
N LYS A 211 5.86 -23.69 -25.59
CA LYS A 211 5.82 -25.06 -26.15
C LYS A 211 5.02 -25.13 -27.43
N GLU A 212 3.92 -24.38 -27.54
CA GLU A 212 3.17 -24.23 -28.79
C GLU A 212 4.11 -23.74 -29.90
N MET A 213 4.98 -22.76 -29.59
CA MET A 213 5.98 -22.26 -30.54
C MET A 213 6.99 -23.32 -31.00
N GLU A 214 7.31 -24.37 -30.24
CA GLU A 214 8.22 -25.44 -30.73
C GLU A 214 7.67 -26.18 -31.94
N ASN A 215 6.35 -26.20 -32.10
CA ASN A 215 5.70 -26.83 -33.24
C ASN A 215 5.54 -25.87 -34.43
N GLU A 216 5.87 -24.59 -34.24
CA GLU A 216 5.83 -23.56 -35.28
C GLU A 216 7.20 -23.45 -35.97
N ASN A 217 7.19 -23.18 -37.28
CA ASN A 217 8.40 -22.80 -37.99
C ASN A 217 8.75 -21.35 -37.69
N ASN A 218 10.05 -21.09 -37.52
CA ASN A 218 10.56 -19.74 -37.37
C ASN A 218 10.41 -18.99 -38.70
N PRO A 219 9.76 -17.82 -38.72
CA PRO A 219 9.49 -17.08 -39.95
C PRO A 219 10.76 -16.56 -40.66
N TYR A 220 11.92 -16.59 -40.01
CA TYR A 220 13.18 -16.07 -40.55
C TYR A 220 14.19 -17.16 -40.90
N THR A 221 14.13 -18.32 -40.24
CA THR A 221 15.10 -19.41 -40.43
C THR A 221 14.47 -20.69 -40.96
N ASP A 222 13.13 -20.77 -40.99
CA ASP A 222 12.32 -21.96 -41.33
C ASP A 222 12.56 -23.20 -40.45
N GLU A 223 13.45 -23.08 -39.46
CA GLU A 223 13.69 -24.09 -38.42
C GLU A 223 12.66 -23.96 -37.28
N LYS A 224 12.40 -25.05 -36.57
CA LYS A 224 11.54 -25.02 -35.39
C LYS A 224 12.17 -24.25 -34.24
N PHE A 225 11.34 -23.58 -33.45
CA PHE A 225 11.81 -22.94 -32.23
C PHE A 225 12.28 -23.99 -31.21
N ASN A 226 13.32 -23.64 -30.45
CA ASN A 226 13.83 -24.46 -29.36
C ASN A 226 13.37 -23.87 -28.01
N PHE A 227 12.54 -24.61 -27.26
CA PHE A 227 11.99 -24.13 -26.00
C PHE A 227 13.04 -23.81 -24.94
N ILE A 228 14.13 -24.59 -24.89
CA ILE A 228 15.22 -24.35 -23.92
C ILE A 228 15.86 -22.98 -24.19
N ILE A 229 15.99 -22.58 -25.46
CA ILE A 229 16.48 -21.25 -25.83
C ILE A 229 15.44 -20.19 -25.49
N LEU A 230 14.16 -20.40 -25.83
CA LEU A 230 13.07 -19.46 -25.50
C LEU A 230 12.98 -19.18 -23.99
N GLN A 231 13.18 -20.18 -23.13
CA GLN A 231 13.22 -20.00 -21.68
C GLN A 231 14.43 -19.19 -21.18
N LYS A 232 15.54 -19.22 -21.93
CA LYS A 232 16.75 -18.46 -21.59
C LYS A 232 16.63 -16.98 -21.96
N CYS A 233 15.78 -16.64 -22.93
CA CYS A 233 15.50 -15.27 -23.36
C CYS A 233 15.11 -14.38 -22.18
N GLN A 234 15.66 -13.16 -22.14
CA GLN A 234 15.38 -12.20 -21.08
C GLN A 234 13.90 -11.78 -21.10
N ALA A 235 13.32 -11.66 -22.29
CA ALA A 235 11.90 -11.34 -22.45
C ALA A 235 10.98 -12.37 -21.77
N TYR A 236 11.33 -13.67 -21.81
CA TYR A 236 10.60 -14.73 -21.10
C TYR A 236 10.71 -14.57 -19.59
N LYS A 237 11.93 -14.37 -19.08
CA LYS A 237 12.20 -14.20 -17.64
C LYS A 237 11.48 -12.98 -17.07
N ASP A 238 11.47 -11.87 -17.81
CA ASP A 238 10.77 -10.64 -17.41
C ASP A 238 9.26 -10.83 -17.47
N ALA A 239 8.75 -11.51 -18.50
CA ALA A 239 7.34 -11.83 -18.61
C ALA A 239 6.87 -12.68 -17.43
N CYS A 240 7.61 -13.71 -17.01
CA CYS A 240 7.28 -14.54 -15.85
C CYS A 240 7.18 -13.76 -14.53
N LYS A 241 7.92 -12.65 -14.40
CA LYS A 241 7.90 -11.78 -13.20
C LYS A 241 6.87 -10.65 -13.27
N SER A 242 6.26 -10.43 -14.42
CA SER A 242 5.30 -9.34 -14.60
C SER A 242 4.00 -9.62 -13.82
N LYS A 243 3.52 -8.59 -13.12
CA LYS A 243 2.23 -8.61 -12.41
C LYS A 243 1.04 -8.31 -13.33
N GLU A 244 1.29 -7.96 -14.59
CA GLU A 244 0.23 -7.58 -15.51
C GLU A 244 -0.36 -8.80 -16.22
N GLU A 245 -1.69 -8.87 -16.37
CA GLU A 245 -2.37 -9.98 -17.05
C GLU A 245 -1.84 -10.24 -18.47
N MET A 246 -1.72 -11.52 -18.85
CA MET A 246 -1.27 -11.92 -20.19
C MET A 246 -2.46 -11.99 -21.15
N THR A 247 -2.69 -10.90 -21.89
CA THR A 247 -3.70 -10.85 -22.96
C THR A 247 -3.09 -11.28 -24.29
N ASP A 248 -3.93 -11.64 -25.28
CA ASP A 248 -3.46 -12.02 -26.63
C ASP A 248 -2.59 -10.94 -27.28
N ARG A 249 -2.96 -9.67 -27.09
CA ARG A 249 -2.17 -8.53 -27.57
C ARG A 249 -0.77 -8.49 -26.94
N ARG A 250 -0.67 -8.71 -25.62
CA ARG A 250 0.61 -8.76 -24.91
C ARG A 250 1.42 -9.97 -25.31
N TRP A 251 0.76 -11.11 -25.51
CA TRP A 251 1.39 -12.30 -26.05
C TRP A 251 1.99 -12.01 -27.42
N GLY A 252 1.27 -11.32 -28.33
CA GLY A 252 1.80 -10.94 -29.63
C GLY A 252 3.09 -10.11 -29.54
N TYR A 253 3.13 -9.10 -28.66
CA TYR A 253 4.35 -8.31 -28.43
C TYR A 253 5.48 -9.13 -27.82
N LEU A 254 5.17 -9.98 -26.85
CA LEU A 254 6.16 -10.85 -26.22
C LEU A 254 6.73 -11.87 -27.21
N ARG A 255 5.87 -12.52 -27.99
CA ARG A 255 6.24 -13.48 -29.03
C ARG A 255 7.22 -12.86 -30.01
N LYS A 256 6.97 -11.65 -30.49
CA LYS A 256 7.90 -10.94 -31.38
C LYS A 256 9.29 -10.79 -30.75
N LYS A 257 9.36 -10.32 -29.49
CA LYS A 257 10.63 -10.19 -28.75
C LYS A 257 11.33 -11.53 -28.50
N LEU A 258 10.56 -12.59 -28.26
CA LEU A 258 11.10 -13.94 -28.05
C LEU A 258 11.74 -14.46 -29.34
N ILE A 259 11.12 -14.24 -30.49
CA ILE A 259 11.66 -14.63 -31.80
C ILE A 259 12.98 -13.89 -32.07
N GLU A 260 12.99 -12.57 -31.86
CA GLU A 260 14.19 -11.74 -32.02
C GLU A 260 15.35 -12.26 -31.14
N GLN A 261 15.11 -12.45 -29.84
CA GLN A 261 16.14 -12.92 -28.91
C GLN A 261 16.56 -14.38 -29.15
N HIS A 262 15.66 -15.22 -29.63
CA HIS A 262 15.95 -16.61 -29.97
C HIS A 262 16.91 -16.68 -31.16
N ASN A 263 16.65 -15.88 -32.20
CA ASN A 263 17.52 -15.78 -33.37
C ASN A 263 18.91 -15.27 -32.98
N ASP A 264 19.00 -14.22 -32.16
CA ASP A 264 20.28 -13.71 -31.66
C ASP A 264 21.07 -14.80 -30.90
N PHE A 265 20.38 -15.65 -30.15
CA PHE A 265 21.00 -16.75 -29.40
C PHE A 265 21.57 -17.85 -30.30
N ILE A 266 20.95 -18.09 -31.46
CA ILE A 266 21.42 -19.06 -32.45
C ILE A 266 22.59 -18.46 -33.23
N SER A 267 22.46 -17.20 -33.67
CA SER A 267 23.48 -16.51 -34.47
C SER A 267 24.81 -16.33 -33.71
N ASN A 268 24.76 -16.07 -32.39
CA ASN A 268 25.95 -15.94 -31.54
C ASN A 268 26.60 -17.27 -31.11
N LYS A 269 26.03 -18.42 -31.52
CA LYS A 269 26.57 -19.75 -31.25
C LYS A 269 27.28 -20.38 -32.46
N LYS A 270 27.17 -19.78 -33.65
CA LYS A 270 27.94 -20.14 -34.84
C LYS A 270 29.26 -19.38 -34.84
#